data_AF-A0A022XRB7-F1
#
_entry.id   AF-A0A022XRB7-F1
#
_cell.length_a   1.000
_cell.length_b   1.000
_cell.length_c   1.000
_cell.angle_alpha   90.00
_cell.angle_beta   90.00
_cell.angle_gamma   90.00
#
_symmetry.space_group_name_H-M   'P 1'
#
loop_
_entity.id
_entity.type
_entity.pdbx_description
1 polymer ?
#
loop_
_entity_poly.entity_id
_entity_poly.type
_entity_poly.pdbx_seq_one_letter_code
_entity_poly.pdbx_strand_id
1 'polypeptide(L)'
;MASTELQSWKSHFPAGDLWVFGYGSLIWKPPPHYDQRVAGYIEGYVRRFWQASTDHRGSPEAPGRVVTVIERSFWESLSDPQQDLERTTDGSLVWGAAYHIPASHAEEVSAYLDDREIDGYSVHYTPFYPCSSFKNDEAQPAAGSQPRKCLVYIGLPSNTQFVREPTLREPDAIAEVIYASRGLSGENKDYLYSLETALEGLGLGSSDVHVTDLVRRVKALERRG
;
A
#
# COMPACT_ATOMS: atom_id res chain seq x y z
N MET A 1 -9.10 -28.57 -17.42
CA MET A 1 -10.31 -27.72 -17.42
C MET A 1 -10.08 -26.60 -16.40
N ALA A 2 -9.46 -25.50 -16.81
CA ALA A 2 -9.23 -24.34 -15.94
C ALA A 2 -10.31 -23.30 -16.27
N SER A 3 -11.31 -23.16 -15.38
CA SER A 3 -12.28 -22.07 -15.38
C SER A 3 -13.28 -22.32 -14.25
N THR A 4 -12.94 -21.96 -13.02
CA THR A 4 -13.96 -21.71 -11.98
C THR A 4 -13.35 -20.91 -10.83
N GLU A 5 -13.89 -19.69 -10.63
CA GLU A 5 -13.80 -18.85 -9.44
C GLU A 5 -12.52 -18.03 -9.16
N LEU A 6 -12.06 -17.23 -10.14
CA LEU A 6 -11.79 -15.83 -9.79
C LEU A 6 -13.15 -15.20 -9.53
N GLN A 7 -13.54 -15.04 -8.26
CA GLN A 7 -14.77 -14.35 -7.88
C GLN A 7 -14.77 -12.98 -8.55
N SER A 8 -15.60 -12.84 -9.58
CA SER A 8 -15.62 -11.64 -10.41
C SER A 8 -15.92 -10.45 -9.51
N TRP A 9 -15.01 -9.48 -9.46
CA TRP A 9 -15.19 -8.21 -8.74
C TRP A 9 -16.54 -7.55 -9.01
N LYS A 10 -17.18 -7.88 -10.15
CA LYS A 10 -18.55 -7.50 -10.52
C LYS A 10 -19.60 -7.83 -9.46
N SER A 11 -19.44 -8.88 -8.64
CA SER A 11 -20.39 -9.16 -7.54
C SER A 11 -20.34 -8.07 -6.45
N HIS A 12 -19.20 -7.41 -6.30
CA HIS A 12 -18.99 -6.29 -5.39
C HIS A 12 -19.36 -4.95 -6.01
N PHE A 13 -19.35 -4.88 -7.35
CA PHE A 13 -19.59 -3.68 -8.17
C PHE A 13 -20.66 -3.93 -9.27
N PRO A 14 -21.96 -3.95 -8.89
CA PRO A 14 -23.03 -4.34 -9.82
C PRO A 14 -23.28 -3.34 -10.95
N ALA A 15 -22.85 -2.08 -10.80
CA ALA A 15 -22.94 -1.08 -11.86
C ALA A 15 -21.86 -1.25 -12.95
N GLY A 16 -20.88 -2.13 -12.71
CA GLY A 16 -19.82 -2.48 -13.66
C GLY A 16 -18.62 -1.52 -13.68
N ASP A 17 -18.68 -0.39 -12.97
CA ASP A 17 -17.54 0.47 -12.68
C ASP A 17 -16.70 -0.09 -11.53
N LEU A 18 -15.41 0.24 -11.48
CA LEU A 18 -14.50 -0.27 -10.46
C LEU A 18 -13.87 0.88 -9.67
N TRP A 19 -13.83 0.75 -8.36
CA TRP A 19 -13.04 1.61 -7.49
C TRP A 19 -11.83 0.83 -6.98
N VAL A 20 -10.62 1.33 -7.22
CA VAL A 20 -9.36 0.71 -6.77
C VAL A 20 -8.66 1.61 -5.78
N PHE A 21 -8.31 1.11 -4.60
CA PHE A 21 -7.54 1.83 -3.61
C PHE A 21 -6.05 1.47 -3.69
N GLY A 22 -5.20 2.50 -3.79
CA GLY A 22 -3.75 2.39 -3.79
C GLY A 22 -3.14 2.91 -2.50
N TYR A 23 -2.39 2.06 -1.80
CA TYR A 23 -1.57 2.42 -0.62
C TYR A 23 -0.05 2.32 -0.87
N GLY A 24 0.37 1.88 -2.05
CA GLY A 24 1.77 1.70 -2.40
C GLY A 24 2.11 2.43 -3.69
N SER A 25 2.73 1.70 -4.63
CA SER A 25 3.11 2.20 -5.96
C SER A 25 1.96 2.83 -6.73
N LEU A 26 0.72 2.37 -6.53
CA LEU A 26 -0.47 2.94 -7.16
C LEU A 26 -0.71 4.42 -6.81
N ILE A 27 -0.11 4.97 -5.74
CA ILE A 27 -0.27 6.40 -5.42
C ILE A 27 0.46 7.28 -6.46
N TRP A 28 1.64 6.89 -6.93
CA TRP A 28 2.43 7.63 -7.93
C TRP A 28 2.47 7.00 -9.33
N LYS A 29 2.12 5.72 -9.45
CA LYS A 29 1.94 4.96 -10.70
C LYS A 29 0.50 4.44 -10.77
N PRO A 30 -0.49 5.32 -11.06
CA PRO A 30 -1.90 4.99 -11.05
C PRO A 30 -2.24 3.88 -12.06
N PRO A 31 -3.38 3.19 -11.91
CA PRO A 31 -3.88 2.28 -12.94
C PRO A 31 -4.17 3.06 -14.24
N PRO A 32 -4.18 2.42 -15.42
CA PRO A 32 -4.62 3.07 -16.65
C PRO A 32 -6.13 3.35 -16.61
N HIS A 33 -6.61 4.20 -17.54
CA HIS A 33 -8.04 4.45 -17.80
C HIS A 33 -8.90 4.99 -16.64
N TYR A 34 -8.30 5.41 -15.52
CA TYR A 34 -9.07 6.07 -14.47
C TYR A 34 -9.56 7.45 -14.95
N ASP A 35 -10.77 7.84 -14.55
CA ASP A 35 -11.34 9.17 -14.82
C ASP A 35 -11.43 10.04 -13.56
N GLN A 36 -11.26 9.45 -12.37
CA GLN A 36 -11.19 10.15 -11.08
C GLN A 36 -10.08 9.58 -10.20
N ARG A 37 -9.37 10.47 -9.50
CA ARG A 37 -8.42 10.17 -8.44
C ARG A 37 -8.80 10.95 -7.19
N VAL A 38 -9.04 10.25 -6.08
CA VAL A 38 -9.56 10.83 -4.84
C VAL A 38 -8.62 10.46 -3.69
N ALA A 39 -8.11 11.46 -2.96
CA ALA A 39 -7.32 11.25 -1.76
C ALA A 39 -8.22 10.81 -0.59
N GLY A 40 -7.71 9.96 0.30
CA GLY A 40 -8.46 9.49 1.46
C GLY A 40 -7.77 8.31 2.13
N TYR A 41 -8.51 7.59 2.95
CA TYR A 41 -7.96 6.48 3.74
C TYR A 41 -8.88 5.27 3.77
N ILE A 42 -8.30 4.14 4.17
CA ILE A 42 -9.02 2.95 4.63
C ILE A 42 -8.75 2.75 6.12
N GLU A 43 -9.67 2.11 6.82
CA GLU A 43 -9.60 1.87 8.27
C GLU A 43 -9.33 0.40 8.58
N GLY A 44 -8.74 0.12 9.74
CA GLY A 44 -8.56 -1.24 10.25
C GLY A 44 -7.34 -1.97 9.67
N TYR A 45 -6.43 -1.22 9.03
CA TYR A 45 -5.20 -1.76 8.45
C TYR A 45 -3.98 -0.97 8.94
N VAL A 46 -2.80 -1.59 8.87
CA VAL A 46 -1.50 -0.97 9.16
C VAL A 46 -0.58 -1.17 7.95
N ARG A 47 0.05 -0.10 7.46
CA ARG A 47 1.00 -0.18 6.33
C ARG A 47 2.40 -0.53 6.84
N ARG A 48 3.05 -1.53 6.26
CA ARG A 48 4.43 -1.91 6.59
C ARG A 48 5.23 -2.35 5.38
N PHE A 49 6.52 -2.06 5.39
CA PHE A 49 7.52 -2.60 4.44
C PHE A 49 7.87 -4.08 4.73
N TRP A 50 6.86 -4.92 4.96
CA TRP A 50 7.01 -6.32 5.35
C TRP A 50 6.64 -7.30 4.24
N GLN A 51 6.61 -6.83 2.99
CA GLN A 51 6.51 -7.67 1.81
C GLN A 51 7.87 -7.71 1.13
N ALA A 52 8.45 -8.90 0.96
CA ALA A 52 9.63 -9.09 0.13
C ALA A 52 9.28 -8.81 -1.34
N SER A 53 10.20 -8.20 -2.10
CA SER A 53 10.05 -8.06 -3.56
C SER A 53 11.21 -8.76 -4.25
N THR A 54 10.90 -9.82 -4.98
CA THR A 54 11.88 -10.70 -5.65
C THR A 54 12.13 -10.34 -7.11
N ASP A 55 11.43 -9.35 -7.64
CA ASP A 55 11.37 -9.03 -9.07
C ASP A 55 11.56 -7.53 -9.35
N HIS A 56 10.77 -6.68 -8.72
CA HIS A 56 10.68 -5.26 -9.02
C HIS A 56 11.71 -4.44 -8.26
N ARG A 57 11.82 -4.65 -6.95
CA ARG A 57 12.71 -3.88 -6.07
C ARG A 57 13.80 -4.72 -5.42
N GLY A 58 13.92 -5.98 -5.82
CA GLY A 58 15.04 -6.86 -5.49
C GLY A 58 15.18 -7.96 -6.54
N SER A 59 15.88 -9.02 -6.18
CA SER A 59 15.99 -10.25 -6.98
C SER A 59 15.56 -11.47 -6.15
N PRO A 60 15.43 -12.66 -6.74
CA PRO A 60 15.15 -13.88 -5.99
C PRO A 60 16.22 -14.18 -4.92
N GLU A 61 17.48 -13.87 -5.19
CA GLU A 61 18.61 -14.10 -4.29
C GLU A 61 18.79 -13.00 -3.24
N ALA A 62 18.38 -11.77 -3.58
CA ALA A 62 18.46 -10.59 -2.71
C ALA A 62 17.13 -9.80 -2.75
N PRO A 63 16.07 -10.29 -2.08
CA PRO A 63 14.76 -9.67 -2.14
C PRO A 63 14.76 -8.29 -1.49
N GLY A 64 14.09 -7.34 -2.13
CA GLY A 64 13.83 -6.01 -1.58
C GLY A 64 12.71 -6.03 -0.54
N ARG A 65 12.22 -4.84 -0.17
CA ARG A 65 11.07 -4.58 0.68
C ARG A 65 10.12 -3.59 0.00
N VAL A 66 8.85 -3.97 -0.09
CA VAL A 66 7.75 -3.11 -0.55
C VAL A 66 6.65 -3.09 0.50
N VAL A 67 5.70 -2.15 0.38
CA VAL A 67 4.61 -2.08 1.35
C VAL A 67 3.55 -3.15 1.11
N THR A 68 3.03 -3.69 2.20
CA THR A 68 1.72 -4.32 2.28
C THR A 68 0.89 -3.60 3.35
N VAL A 69 -0.42 -3.82 3.34
CA VAL A 69 -1.31 -3.46 4.44
C VAL A 69 -1.70 -4.71 5.21
N ILE A 70 -1.75 -4.62 6.52
CA ILE A 70 -2.00 -5.77 7.39
C ILE A 70 -3.25 -5.46 8.20
N GLU A 71 -4.23 -6.37 8.22
CA GLU A 71 -5.40 -6.20 9.10
C GLU A 71 -4.94 -5.98 10.53
N ARG A 72 -5.47 -4.95 11.18
CA ARG A 72 -5.03 -4.50 12.50
C ARG A 72 -5.06 -5.62 13.53
N SER A 73 -6.12 -6.43 13.54
CA SER A 73 -6.29 -7.56 14.45
C SER A 73 -5.18 -8.61 14.31
N PHE A 74 -4.73 -8.87 13.08
CA PHE A 74 -3.60 -9.76 12.83
C PHE A 74 -2.27 -9.08 13.17
N TRP A 75 -2.10 -7.82 12.79
CA TRP A 75 -0.89 -7.05 13.13
C TRP A 75 -0.66 -6.96 14.63
N GLU A 76 -1.72 -6.80 15.44
CA GLU A 76 -1.65 -6.80 16.92
C GLU A 76 -1.16 -8.14 17.51
N SER A 77 -1.22 -9.25 16.74
CA SER A 77 -0.63 -10.53 17.14
C SER A 77 0.87 -10.64 16.82
N LEU A 78 1.42 -9.72 16.04
CA LEU A 78 2.83 -9.69 15.65
C LEU A 78 3.62 -8.77 16.59
N SER A 79 4.90 -9.08 16.79
CA SER A 79 5.82 -8.17 17.49
C SER A 79 6.29 -7.09 16.51
N ASP A 80 5.69 -5.90 16.54
CA ASP A 80 6.14 -4.73 15.77
C ASP A 80 7.02 -3.81 16.63
N PRO A 81 8.30 -3.60 16.28
CA PRO A 81 9.19 -2.66 17.00
C PRO A 81 8.68 -1.22 16.98
N GLN A 82 7.77 -0.87 16.06
CA GLN A 82 7.16 0.45 15.91
C GLN A 82 5.70 0.49 16.37
N GLN A 83 5.20 -0.50 17.12
CA GLN A 83 3.80 -0.56 17.57
C GLN A 83 3.32 0.70 18.31
N ASP A 84 4.21 1.34 19.08
CA ASP A 84 3.85 2.52 19.87
C ASP A 84 3.64 3.77 19.00
N LEU A 85 4.15 3.75 17.76
CA LEU A 85 3.96 4.83 16.78
C LEU A 85 2.56 4.80 16.14
N GLU A 86 1.85 3.67 16.22
CA GLU A 86 0.48 3.49 15.70
C GLU A 86 -0.62 3.90 16.70
N ARG A 87 -0.24 4.31 17.92
CA ARG A 87 -1.18 4.49 19.05
C ARG A 87 -1.89 5.84 19.10
N THR A 88 -1.76 6.70 18.09
CA THR A 88 -2.47 7.99 18.08
C THR A 88 -3.92 7.78 17.66
N THR A 89 -4.82 7.90 18.64
CA THR A 89 -6.25 8.28 18.60
C THR A 89 -6.95 8.23 17.23
N ASP A 90 -7.97 7.38 17.13
CA ASP A 90 -8.96 7.22 16.03
C ASP A 90 -8.79 6.04 15.05
N GLY A 91 -8.01 5.03 15.46
CA GLY A 91 -7.89 3.76 14.72
C GLY A 91 -6.74 3.78 13.71
N SER A 92 -6.32 2.60 13.22
CA SER A 92 -5.24 2.54 12.23
C SER A 92 -5.80 2.94 10.87
N LEU A 93 -5.37 4.12 10.41
CA LEU A 93 -5.75 4.67 9.11
C LEU A 93 -4.61 4.44 8.12
N VAL A 94 -4.91 3.84 6.98
CA VAL A 94 -3.98 3.76 5.86
C VAL A 94 -4.39 4.76 4.81
N TRP A 95 -3.56 5.79 4.68
CA TRP A 95 -3.71 6.85 3.69
C TRP A 95 -3.32 6.42 2.27
N GLY A 96 -4.02 6.93 1.28
CA GLY A 96 -3.75 6.63 -0.11
C GLY A 96 -4.65 7.37 -1.08
N ALA A 97 -4.82 6.80 -2.27
CA ALA A 97 -5.70 7.34 -3.29
C ALA A 97 -6.62 6.25 -3.85
N ALA A 98 -7.89 6.58 -4.02
CA ALA A 98 -8.86 5.76 -4.73
C ALA A 98 -9.03 6.24 -6.18
N TYR A 99 -9.14 5.29 -7.10
CA TYR A 99 -9.27 5.50 -8.53
C TYR A 99 -10.60 4.95 -9.03
N HIS A 100 -11.38 5.77 -9.72
CA HIS A 100 -12.57 5.30 -10.44
C HIS A 100 -12.18 4.85 -11.84
N ILE A 101 -12.58 3.65 -12.20
CA ILE A 101 -12.40 3.07 -13.53
C ILE A 101 -13.79 2.92 -14.15
N PRO A 102 -14.06 3.60 -15.29
CA PRO A 102 -15.32 3.44 -16.00
C PRO A 102 -15.58 1.98 -16.39
N ALA A 103 -16.85 1.59 -16.42
CA ALA A 103 -17.26 0.22 -16.73
C ALA A 103 -16.71 -0.32 -18.06
N SER A 104 -16.47 0.56 -19.05
CA SER A 104 -15.87 0.21 -20.34
C SER A 104 -14.41 -0.27 -20.25
N HIS A 105 -13.70 0.03 -19.16
CA HIS A 105 -12.29 -0.34 -18.95
C HIS A 105 -12.08 -1.22 -17.72
N ALA A 106 -13.10 -1.44 -16.89
CA ALA A 106 -12.95 -2.12 -15.61
C ALA A 106 -12.41 -3.57 -15.72
N GLU A 107 -12.79 -4.31 -16.77
CA GLU A 107 -12.23 -5.65 -17.02
C GLU A 107 -10.74 -5.60 -17.39
N GLU A 108 -10.36 -4.71 -18.30
CA GLU A 108 -8.97 -4.50 -18.74
C GLU A 108 -8.08 -4.08 -17.57
N VAL A 109 -8.55 -3.14 -16.76
CA VAL A 109 -7.81 -2.64 -15.59
C VAL A 109 -7.71 -3.71 -14.50
N SER A 110 -8.78 -4.48 -14.25
CA SER A 110 -8.72 -5.60 -13.30
C SER A 110 -7.66 -6.62 -13.73
N ALA A 111 -7.65 -7.04 -15.00
CA ALA A 111 -6.67 -7.98 -15.51
C ALA A 111 -5.24 -7.42 -15.44
N TYR A 112 -5.06 -6.14 -15.79
CA TYR A 112 -3.77 -5.45 -15.65
C TYR A 112 -3.27 -5.44 -14.21
N LEU A 113 -4.16 -5.22 -13.23
CA LEU A 113 -3.79 -5.21 -11.81
C LEU A 113 -3.52 -6.62 -11.29
N ASP A 114 -4.26 -7.63 -11.74
CA ASP A 114 -4.00 -9.03 -11.40
C ASP A 114 -2.59 -9.47 -11.85
N ASP A 115 -2.17 -9.06 -13.05
CA ASP A 115 -0.81 -9.31 -13.56
C ASP A 115 0.26 -8.52 -12.79
N ARG A 116 -0.05 -7.28 -12.40
CA ARG A 116 0.88 -6.39 -11.68
C ARG A 116 1.13 -6.85 -10.25
N GLU A 117 0.15 -7.46 -9.60
CA GLU A 117 0.18 -7.84 -8.19
C GLU A 117 0.29 -9.38 -7.99
N ILE A 118 0.75 -10.08 -9.05
CA ILE A 118 0.82 -11.55 -9.18
C ILE A 118 1.57 -12.27 -8.04
N ASP A 119 2.47 -11.56 -7.36
CA ASP A 119 3.42 -12.08 -6.37
C ASP A 119 2.81 -12.17 -4.94
N GLY A 120 1.63 -12.79 -4.89
CA GLY A 120 0.93 -13.19 -3.67
C GLY A 120 0.22 -12.05 -2.94
N TYR A 121 -0.21 -11.04 -3.68
CA TYR A 121 -1.32 -10.20 -3.25
C TYR A 121 -2.65 -10.90 -3.53
N SER A 122 -3.61 -10.71 -2.65
CA SER A 122 -4.99 -11.17 -2.80
C SER A 122 -5.92 -9.97 -2.91
N VAL A 123 -7.05 -10.13 -3.60
CA VAL A 123 -8.06 -9.09 -3.72
C VAL A 123 -8.92 -9.04 -2.46
N HIS A 124 -9.04 -7.84 -1.88
CA HIS A 124 -9.95 -7.54 -0.77
C HIS A 124 -10.85 -6.35 -1.13
N TYR A 125 -11.94 -6.19 -0.38
CA TYR A 125 -12.87 -5.07 -0.54
C TYR A 125 -13.06 -4.36 0.79
N THR A 126 -12.82 -3.05 0.81
CA THR A 126 -12.83 -2.25 2.03
C THR A 126 -13.55 -0.91 1.80
N PRO A 127 -14.22 -0.33 2.81
CA PRO A 127 -14.67 1.06 2.75
C PRO A 127 -13.47 2.01 2.67
N PHE A 128 -13.50 2.88 1.67
CA PHE A 128 -12.61 4.01 1.50
C PHE A 128 -13.33 5.30 1.89
N TYR A 129 -12.65 6.16 2.64
CA TYR A 129 -13.18 7.41 3.18
C TYR A 129 -12.51 8.59 2.45
N PRO A 130 -13.23 9.30 1.56
CA PRO A 130 -12.69 10.44 0.84
C PRO A 130 -12.37 11.63 1.75
N CYS A 131 -11.23 12.27 1.52
CA CYS A 131 -10.84 13.51 2.21
C CYS A 131 -10.79 14.68 1.24
N SER A 132 -11.33 15.82 1.68
CA SER A 132 -11.42 17.04 0.84
C SER A 132 -10.29 18.03 1.09
N SER A 133 -9.72 18.01 2.29
CA SER A 133 -8.61 18.87 2.68
C SER A 133 -7.97 18.35 3.96
N PHE A 134 -6.74 18.80 4.22
CA PHE A 134 -6.09 18.71 5.51
C PHE A 134 -6.14 20.08 6.16
N LYS A 135 -6.62 20.17 7.39
CA LYS A 135 -6.57 21.39 8.21
C LYS A 135 -5.94 21.03 9.54
N ASN A 136 -4.88 21.76 9.92
CA ASN A 136 -4.15 21.53 11.17
C ASN A 136 -3.70 20.06 11.37
N ASP A 137 -3.17 19.43 10.32
CA ASP A 137 -2.77 18.01 10.29
C ASP A 137 -3.91 17.00 10.55
N GLU A 138 -5.16 17.46 10.65
CA GLU A 138 -6.34 16.61 10.70
C GLU A 138 -6.99 16.53 9.32
N ALA A 139 -7.29 15.30 8.92
CA ALA A 139 -8.03 15.06 7.71
C ALA A 139 -9.47 15.49 7.87
N GLN A 140 -9.95 16.32 6.95
CA GLN A 140 -11.35 16.69 6.91
C GLN A 140 -12.07 15.73 5.96
N PRO A 141 -13.00 14.91 6.47
CA PRO A 141 -13.88 14.13 5.62
C PRO A 141 -14.48 15.04 4.56
N ALA A 142 -14.56 14.59 3.32
CA ALA A 142 -15.30 15.33 2.32
C ALA A 142 -16.75 15.50 2.84
N ALA A 143 -17.19 16.74 3.08
CA ALA A 143 -18.45 17.02 3.75
C ALA A 143 -19.62 16.27 3.07
N GLY A 144 -20.32 15.42 3.81
CA GLY A 144 -21.43 14.61 3.30
C GLY A 144 -21.02 13.42 2.41
N SER A 145 -19.73 13.11 2.27
CA SER A 145 -19.26 11.96 1.48
C SER A 145 -19.44 10.66 2.25
N GLN A 146 -20.17 9.73 1.64
CA GLN A 146 -20.27 8.35 2.12
C GLN A 146 -18.99 7.57 1.79
N PRO A 147 -18.64 6.54 2.59
CA PRO A 147 -17.56 5.63 2.25
C PRO A 147 -17.84 4.94 0.92
N ARG A 148 -16.81 4.80 0.09
CA ARG A 148 -16.88 4.10 -1.20
C ARG A 148 -16.29 2.72 -1.03
N LYS A 149 -16.97 1.67 -1.47
CA LYS A 149 -16.34 0.34 -1.53
C LYS A 149 -15.21 0.39 -2.56
N CYS A 150 -14.01 0.01 -2.16
CA CYS A 150 -12.85 -0.11 -3.06
C CYS A 150 -12.32 -1.54 -3.06
N LEU A 151 -11.86 -1.98 -4.22
CA LEU A 151 -10.95 -3.10 -4.39
C LEU A 151 -9.56 -2.68 -3.91
N VAL A 152 -8.90 -3.54 -3.14
CA VAL A 152 -7.52 -3.34 -2.66
C VAL A 152 -6.76 -4.66 -2.76
N TYR A 153 -5.54 -4.61 -3.30
CA TYR A 153 -4.64 -5.77 -3.34
C TYR A 153 -3.85 -5.83 -2.04
N ILE A 154 -3.88 -6.94 -1.31
CA ILE A 154 -3.21 -7.10 -0.01
C ILE A 154 -2.25 -8.30 -0.05
N GLY A 155 -0.98 -8.06 0.27
CA GLY A 155 0.01 -9.12 0.47
C GLY A 155 -0.31 -9.80 1.81
N LEU A 156 -1.11 -10.86 1.76
CA LEU A 156 -1.61 -11.52 2.94
C LEU A 156 -0.46 -12.15 3.74
N PRO A 157 -0.56 -12.22 5.07
CA PRO A 157 0.46 -12.89 5.87
C PRO A 157 0.72 -14.34 5.45
N SER A 158 -0.28 -15.04 4.91
CA SER A 158 -0.15 -16.40 4.38
C SER A 158 0.78 -16.51 3.15
N ASN A 159 1.14 -15.41 2.50
CA ASN A 159 2.12 -15.37 1.42
C ASN A 159 3.54 -15.66 1.94
N THR A 160 4.33 -16.42 1.17
CA THR A 160 5.75 -16.71 1.44
C THR A 160 6.63 -15.46 1.40
N GLN A 161 6.21 -14.40 0.71
CA GLN A 161 6.90 -13.12 0.66
C GLN A 161 6.65 -12.24 1.89
N PHE A 162 5.68 -12.58 2.75
CA PHE A 162 5.47 -11.84 3.99
C PHE A 162 6.63 -12.09 4.97
N VAL A 163 7.30 -11.03 5.40
CA VAL A 163 8.46 -11.09 6.29
C VAL A 163 8.01 -11.40 7.71
N ARG A 164 8.06 -12.68 8.11
CA ARG A 164 7.57 -13.12 9.44
C ARG A 164 8.59 -12.94 10.56
N GLU A 165 9.85 -13.22 10.25
CA GLU A 165 10.96 -13.20 11.20
C GLU A 165 11.09 -11.82 11.87
N PRO A 166 10.89 -11.70 13.20
CA PRO A 166 10.94 -10.42 13.91
C PRO A 166 12.23 -9.64 13.68
N THR A 167 13.37 -10.33 13.64
CA THR A 167 14.67 -9.66 13.44
C THR A 167 14.78 -8.99 12.05
N LEU A 168 14.09 -9.52 11.04
CA LEU A 168 14.02 -8.92 9.69
C LEU A 168 12.97 -7.80 9.58
N ARG A 169 12.16 -7.60 10.62
CA ARG A 169 11.17 -6.52 10.72
C ARG A 169 11.65 -5.33 11.54
N GLU A 170 12.87 -5.40 12.10
CA GLU A 170 13.52 -4.27 12.74
C GLU A 170 13.72 -3.12 11.73
N PRO A 171 13.41 -1.85 12.09
CA PRO A 171 13.50 -0.73 11.16
C PRO A 171 14.88 -0.54 10.53
N ASP A 172 15.96 -0.82 11.27
CA ASP A 172 17.33 -0.78 10.73
C ASP A 172 17.57 -1.90 9.72
N ALA A 173 17.14 -3.13 10.00
CA ALA A 173 17.25 -4.25 9.08
C ALA A 173 16.45 -4.01 7.78
N ILE A 174 15.24 -3.44 7.88
CA ILE A 174 14.43 -3.04 6.72
C ILE A 174 15.17 -1.96 5.92
N ALA A 175 15.68 -0.93 6.58
CA ALA A 175 16.39 0.17 5.91
C ALA A 175 17.67 -0.31 5.20
N GLU A 176 18.43 -1.22 5.79
CA GLU A 176 19.61 -1.83 5.17
C GLU A 176 19.25 -2.58 3.87
N VAL A 177 18.18 -3.38 3.89
CA VAL A 177 17.69 -4.06 2.68
C VAL A 177 17.23 -3.05 1.64
N ILE A 178 16.41 -2.07 2.01
CA ILE A 178 15.95 -1.03 1.07
C ILE A 178 17.12 -0.25 0.45
N TYR A 179 18.17 0.01 1.23
CA TYR A 179 19.35 0.70 0.74
C TYR A 179 20.15 -0.14 -0.26
N ALA A 180 20.31 -1.45 0.00
CA ALA A 180 21.16 -2.34 -0.80
C ALA A 180 20.46 -2.98 -2.02
N SER A 181 19.13 -3.08 -2.01
CA SER A 181 18.38 -3.85 -3.02
C SER A 181 18.05 -3.07 -4.29
N ARG A 182 18.05 -3.78 -5.42
CA ARG A 182 17.64 -3.30 -6.75
C ARG A 182 16.98 -4.44 -7.52
N GLY A 183 15.90 -4.13 -8.25
CA GLY A 183 15.24 -5.07 -9.14
C GLY A 183 14.97 -4.48 -10.53
N LEU A 184 14.09 -5.13 -11.29
CA LEU A 184 13.70 -4.73 -12.65
C LEU A 184 13.11 -3.31 -12.72
N SER A 185 12.48 -2.85 -11.63
CA SER A 185 11.84 -1.54 -11.53
C SER A 185 12.77 -0.46 -10.93
N GLY A 186 14.05 -0.76 -10.72
CA GLY A 186 15.06 0.17 -10.20
C GLY A 186 15.45 -0.11 -8.74
N GLU A 187 16.09 0.88 -8.11
CA GLU A 187 16.57 0.75 -6.73
C GLU A 187 15.39 0.68 -5.75
N ASN A 188 15.55 -0.03 -4.64
CA ASN A 188 14.48 -0.14 -3.67
C ASN A 188 14.25 1.18 -2.91
N LYS A 189 15.30 1.96 -2.64
CA LYS A 189 15.18 3.30 -2.05
C LYS A 189 14.32 4.25 -2.90
N ASP A 190 14.35 4.15 -4.22
CA ASP A 190 13.49 4.96 -5.10
C ASP A 190 12.01 4.67 -4.88
N TYR A 191 11.65 3.42 -4.54
CA TYR A 191 10.28 3.08 -4.16
C TYR A 191 9.88 3.80 -2.88
N LEU A 192 10.73 3.74 -1.86
CA LEU A 192 10.48 4.35 -0.56
C LEU A 192 10.34 5.88 -0.70
N TYR A 193 11.25 6.52 -1.43
CA TYR A 193 11.21 7.98 -1.66
C TYR A 193 10.01 8.39 -2.51
N SER A 194 9.67 7.62 -3.55
CA SER A 194 8.46 7.88 -4.33
C SER A 194 7.20 7.77 -3.47
N LEU A 195 7.15 6.81 -2.54
CA LEU A 195 6.01 6.64 -1.63
C LEU A 195 5.89 7.81 -0.66
N GLU A 196 7.00 8.24 -0.03
CA GLU A 196 7.03 9.42 0.86
C GLU A 196 6.53 10.66 0.12
N THR A 197 7.12 10.99 -1.02
CA THR A 197 6.72 12.15 -1.83
C THR A 197 5.25 12.07 -2.28
N ALA A 198 4.77 10.87 -2.62
CA ALA A 198 3.39 10.69 -3.05
C ALA A 198 2.39 10.87 -1.89
N LEU A 199 2.73 10.43 -0.68
CA LEU A 199 1.94 10.65 0.52
C LEU A 199 1.96 12.14 0.90
N GLU A 200 3.13 12.79 0.88
CA GLU A 200 3.25 14.26 1.05
C GLU A 200 2.34 15.02 0.08
N GLY A 201 2.36 14.65 -1.21
CA GLY A 201 1.53 15.27 -2.24
C GLY A 201 0.02 15.05 -2.08
N LEU A 202 -0.41 14.05 -1.30
CA LEU A 202 -1.80 13.88 -0.91
C LEU A 202 -2.18 14.74 0.31
N GLY A 203 -1.24 15.47 0.91
CA GLY A 203 -1.43 16.24 2.15
C GLY A 203 -1.13 15.46 3.43
N LEU A 204 -0.40 14.34 3.30
CA LEU A 204 -0.25 13.31 4.34
C LEU A 204 1.19 13.08 4.79
N GLY A 205 2.07 14.04 4.47
CA GLY A 205 3.51 13.85 4.52
C GLY A 205 4.07 13.30 5.83
N SER A 206 3.57 13.81 6.95
CA SER A 206 3.96 13.38 8.30
C SER A 206 3.02 12.35 8.93
N SER A 207 1.92 11.99 8.25
CA SER A 207 0.90 11.11 8.80
C SER A 207 1.32 9.63 8.80
N ASP A 208 2.26 9.24 7.93
CA ASP A 208 2.81 7.88 7.92
C ASP A 208 4.21 7.85 8.56
N VAL A 209 4.21 7.65 9.88
CA VAL A 209 5.43 7.66 10.71
C VAL A 209 6.39 6.54 10.31
N HIS A 210 5.86 5.38 9.88
CA HIS A 210 6.67 4.24 9.45
C HIS A 210 7.47 4.57 8.19
N VAL A 211 6.81 5.11 7.16
CA VAL A 211 7.47 5.55 5.91
C VAL A 211 8.54 6.62 6.21
N THR A 212 8.18 7.63 7.00
CA THR A 212 9.07 8.75 7.33
C THR A 212 10.31 8.29 8.12
N ASP A 213 10.16 7.37 9.08
CA ASP A 213 11.30 6.82 9.83
C ASP A 213 12.24 6.01 8.94
N LEU A 214 11.70 5.18 8.04
CA LEU A 214 12.52 4.43 7.09
C LEU A 214 13.30 5.35 6.15
N VAL A 215 12.67 6.43 5.64
CA VAL A 215 13.39 7.40 4.81
C VAL A 215 14.56 8.03 5.55
N ARG A 216 14.34 8.45 6.80
CA ARG A 216 15.40 9.02 7.65
C ARG A 216 16.57 8.06 7.81
N ARG A 217 16.30 6.76 8.00
CA ARG A 217 17.32 5.71 8.14
C ARG A 217 18.07 5.45 6.83
N VAL A 218 17.37 5.29 5.71
CA VAL A 218 18.01 5.07 4.40
C VAL A 218 18.88 6.28 4.01
N LYS A 219 18.39 7.51 4.18
CA LYS A 219 19.20 8.72 3.97
C LYS A 219 20.43 8.78 4.89
N ALA A 220 20.38 8.19 6.09
CA ALA A 220 21.54 8.11 6.98
C ALA A 220 22.58 7.07 6.52
N LEU A 221 22.15 5.96 5.92
CA LEU A 221 23.04 4.99 5.27
C LEU A 221 23.73 5.60 4.06
N GLU A 222 23.01 6.35 3.23
CA GLU A 222 23.56 7.07 2.06
C GLU A 222 24.66 8.08 2.43
N ARG A 223 24.61 8.67 3.62
CA ARG A 223 25.66 9.61 4.09
C ARG A 223 26.90 8.90 4.64
N ARG A 224 26.81 7.61 4.91
CA ARG A 224 27.89 6.80 5.52
C ARG A 224 28.64 5.96 4.49
N GLY A 225 27.99 5.60 3.38
CA GLY A 225 28.59 4.93 2.22
C GLY A 225 29.20 5.91 1.24
#